data_AF-A0A5N6ZN83-F1
#
_entry.id   AF-A0A5N6ZN83-F1
#
_cell.length_a   1.000
_cell.length_b   1.000
_cell.length_c   1.000
_cell.angle_alpha   90.00
_cell.angle_beta   90.00
_cell.angle_gamma   90.00
#
_symmetry.space_group_name_H-M   'P 1'
#
loop_
_entity.id
_entity.type
_entity.pdbx_description
1 polymer ?
#
loop_
_entity_poly.entity_id
_entity_poly.type
_entity_poly.pdbx_seq_one_letter_code
_entity_poly.pdbx_strand_id
1 'polypeptide(L)'
;MAEPRARAARHKGQMNFAAELRLLLLAYGDPSPHPSFPSEPLPETVRVLDEIVTDFVLEMCHGAAQYAAYSRRQKIKVDDFRFALRRDPNKLGRVQELLRMERELKEARKAFDQNDDQVGNLKDASKKELEDLGEGTDGKKSKGKGKRNARRDSDATEDTTVSKKRKTG
;
A
#
# COMPACT_ATOMS: atom_id res chain seq x y z
N MET A 1 26.05 8.27 19.50
CA MET A 1 25.78 6.95 18.89
C MET A 1 24.88 6.20 19.85
N ALA A 2 23.57 6.13 19.58
CA ALA A 2 22.68 5.31 20.39
C ALA A 2 22.70 3.89 19.81
N GLU A 3 23.14 2.91 20.60
CA GLU A 3 23.13 1.51 20.18
C GLU A 3 21.72 1.06 19.79
N PRO A 4 21.59 0.20 18.76
CA PRO A 4 20.32 -0.44 18.48
C PRO A 4 20.00 -1.38 19.63
N ARG A 5 19.13 -0.91 20.53
CA ARG A 5 18.61 -1.72 21.63
C ARG A 5 17.94 -2.95 21.04
N ALA A 6 18.61 -4.10 21.14
CA ALA A 6 18.02 -5.40 20.81
C ALA A 6 16.71 -5.52 21.58
N ARG A 7 15.58 -5.45 20.87
CA ARG A 7 14.29 -5.72 21.49
C ARG A 7 14.31 -7.19 21.87
N ALA A 8 14.13 -7.49 23.14
CA ALA A 8 13.94 -8.84 23.64
C ALA A 8 12.95 -9.57 22.73
N ALA A 9 13.27 -10.81 22.35
CA ALA A 9 12.47 -11.66 21.48
C ALA A 9 11.06 -11.85 22.08
N ARG A 10 10.13 -10.94 21.77
CA ARG A 10 8.75 -10.97 22.26
C ARG A 10 7.90 -12.02 21.52
N HIS A 11 8.48 -12.72 20.55
CA HIS A 11 7.79 -13.68 19.69
C HIS A 11 8.31 -15.12 19.84
N LYS A 12 8.91 -15.50 20.97
CA LYS A 12 9.32 -16.90 21.18
C LYS A 12 8.06 -17.78 21.30
N GLY A 13 7.63 -18.35 20.18
CA GLY A 13 6.45 -19.21 20.06
C GLY A 13 5.25 -18.61 19.32
N GLN A 14 5.25 -17.31 18.99
CA GLN A 14 4.19 -16.71 18.19
C GLN A 14 4.59 -16.69 16.72
N MET A 15 3.86 -17.47 15.92
CA MET A 15 4.01 -17.53 14.47
C MET A 15 3.38 -16.31 13.80
N ASN A 16 4.11 -15.62 12.92
CA ASN A 16 3.64 -14.41 12.25
C ASN A 16 2.96 -14.70 10.90
N PHE A 17 3.41 -15.73 10.18
CA PHE A 17 3.07 -16.01 8.78
C PHE A 17 2.65 -17.47 8.56
N ALA A 18 2.12 -18.15 9.58
CA ALA A 18 1.87 -19.60 9.52
C ALA A 18 0.96 -20.02 8.35
N ALA A 19 -0.08 -19.24 8.02
CA ALA A 19 -1.01 -19.57 6.95
C ALA A 19 -0.38 -19.31 5.57
N GLU A 20 0.30 -18.19 5.43
CA GLU A 20 0.97 -17.74 4.21
C GLU A 20 2.13 -18.67 3.86
N LEU A 21 2.90 -19.12 4.86
CA LEU A 21 4.01 -20.04 4.66
C LEU A 21 3.53 -21.43 4.23
N ARG A 22 2.38 -21.90 4.72
CA ARG A 22 1.77 -23.15 4.25
C ARG A 22 1.36 -23.07 2.77
N LEU A 23 0.76 -21.95 2.37
CA LEU A 23 0.40 -21.70 0.97
C LEU A 23 1.65 -21.53 0.10
N LEU A 24 2.69 -20.86 0.61
CA LEU A 24 3.96 -20.72 -0.07
C LEU A 24 4.60 -22.09 -0.31
N LEU A 25 4.69 -22.94 0.71
CA LEU A 25 5.22 -24.28 0.60
C LEU A 25 4.48 -25.11 -0.47
N LEU A 26 3.14 -25.06 -0.45
CA LEU A 26 2.32 -25.72 -1.47
C LEU A 26 2.63 -25.20 -2.88
N ALA A 27 2.73 -23.87 -3.06
CA ALA A 27 3.05 -23.27 -4.36
C ALA A 27 4.46 -23.62 -4.86
N TYR A 28 5.38 -23.95 -3.95
CA TYR A 28 6.75 -24.37 -4.25
C TYR A 28 6.93 -25.89 -4.32
N GLY A 29 5.82 -26.66 -4.28
CA GLY A 29 5.83 -28.10 -4.51
C GLY A 29 6.12 -28.95 -3.26
N ASP A 30 5.98 -28.39 -2.06
CA ASP A 30 5.88 -29.19 -0.84
C ASP A 30 4.74 -30.21 -1.00
N PRO A 31 4.89 -31.45 -0.49
CA PRO A 31 4.14 -32.60 -0.98
C PRO A 31 2.64 -32.35 -1.06
N SER A 32 2.12 -32.40 -2.29
CA SER A 32 0.70 -32.51 -2.55
C SER A 32 0.16 -33.78 -1.85
N PRO A 33 -1.12 -33.79 -1.42
CA PRO A 33 -1.70 -34.92 -0.69
C PRO A 33 -1.40 -36.26 -1.38
N HIS A 34 -0.65 -37.12 -0.72
CA HIS A 34 -0.28 -38.45 -1.22
C HIS A 34 -0.66 -39.48 -0.16
N PRO A 35 -1.13 -40.67 -0.52
CA PRO A 35 -1.53 -41.70 0.45
C PRO A 35 -0.42 -42.16 1.40
N SER A 36 0.86 -41.87 1.08
CA SER A 36 2.02 -42.28 1.88
C SER A 36 2.63 -41.17 2.76
N PHE A 37 2.17 -39.92 2.66
CA PHE A 37 2.68 -38.82 3.50
C PHE A 37 1.57 -37.81 3.84
N PRO A 38 1.67 -37.13 5.00
CA PRO A 38 0.67 -36.15 5.43
C PRO A 38 0.45 -35.05 4.38
N SER A 39 -0.80 -34.59 4.24
CA SER A 39 -1.19 -33.52 3.31
C SER A 39 -0.73 -32.12 3.72
N GLU A 40 -0.16 -31.98 4.92
CA GLU A 40 0.26 -30.71 5.49
C GLU A 40 1.77 -30.67 5.73
N PRO A 41 2.41 -29.49 5.55
CA PRO A 41 3.80 -29.30 5.93
C PRO A 41 4.01 -29.60 7.41
N LEU A 42 5.17 -30.17 7.73
CA LEU A 42 5.56 -30.40 9.11
C LEU A 42 5.50 -29.10 9.92
N PRO A 43 4.86 -29.08 11.10
CA PRO A 43 4.76 -27.89 11.95
C PRO A 43 6.12 -27.25 12.25
N GLU A 44 7.17 -28.07 12.40
CA GLU A 44 8.54 -27.64 12.62
C GLU A 44 9.11 -26.88 11.42
N THR A 45 8.82 -27.33 10.19
CA THR A 45 9.24 -26.64 8.96
C THR A 45 8.61 -25.25 8.89
N VAL A 46 7.30 -25.16 9.14
CA VAL A 46 6.61 -23.86 9.14
C VAL A 46 7.19 -22.95 10.21
N ARG A 47 7.47 -23.47 11.42
CA ARG A 47 8.07 -22.70 12.52
C ARG A 47 9.45 -22.15 12.19
N VAL A 48 10.33 -22.99 11.64
CA VAL A 48 11.68 -22.55 11.25
C VAL A 48 11.61 -21.53 10.12
N LEU A 49 10.73 -21.71 9.13
CA LEU A 49 10.55 -20.73 8.07
C LEU A 49 10.01 -19.39 8.57
N ASP A 50 9.10 -19.40 9.56
CA ASP A 50 8.59 -18.19 10.18
C ASP A 50 9.69 -17.39 10.89
N GLU A 51 10.55 -18.09 11.64
CA GLU A 51 11.74 -17.51 12.27
C GLU A 51 12.68 -16.91 11.22
N ILE A 52 13.02 -17.67 10.15
CA ILE A 52 13.91 -17.21 9.07
C ILE A 52 13.34 -15.97 8.35
N VAL A 53 12.06 -15.98 8.00
CA VAL A 53 11.42 -14.86 7.30
C VAL A 53 11.34 -13.63 8.18
N THR A 54 11.01 -13.81 9.47
CA THR A 54 10.97 -12.72 10.44
C THR A 54 12.35 -12.09 10.58
N ASP A 55 13.40 -12.89 10.74
CA ASP A 55 14.78 -12.41 10.84
C ASP A 55 15.21 -11.69 9.55
N PHE A 56 14.91 -12.25 8.38
CA PHE A 56 15.18 -11.61 7.10
C PHE A 56 14.54 -10.22 6.99
N VAL A 57 13.27 -10.07 7.37
CA VAL A 57 12.57 -8.78 7.34
C VAL A 57 13.22 -7.78 8.31
N LEU A 58 13.59 -8.23 9.51
CA LEU A 58 14.23 -7.39 10.51
C LEU A 58 15.61 -6.92 10.04
N GLU A 59 16.45 -7.82 9.52
CA GLU A 59 17.77 -7.48 8.97
C GLU A 59 17.67 -6.51 7.80
N MET A 60 16.73 -6.72 6.88
CA MET A 60 16.48 -5.81 5.77
C MET A 60 16.05 -4.42 6.25
N CYS A 61 15.17 -4.33 7.26
CA CYS A 61 14.75 -3.07 7.85
C CYS A 61 15.91 -2.35 8.54
N HIS A 62 16.77 -3.08 9.27
CA HIS A 62 17.97 -2.50 9.88
C HIS A 62 18.96 -1.99 8.83
N GLY A 63 19.19 -2.75 7.75
CA GLY A 63 20.03 -2.31 6.63
C GLY A 63 19.49 -1.03 5.99
N ALA A 64 18.19 -0.98 5.67
CA ALA A 64 17.55 0.21 5.13
C ALA A 64 17.63 1.41 6.11
N ALA A 65 17.42 1.17 7.40
CA ALA A 65 17.53 2.20 8.43
C ALA A 65 18.96 2.78 8.54
N GLN A 66 20.00 1.95 8.40
CA GLN A 66 21.39 2.42 8.38
C GLN A 66 21.64 3.38 7.20
N TYR A 67 21.12 3.09 6.01
CA TYR A 67 21.26 3.97 4.85
C TYR A 67 20.44 5.27 4.96
N ALA A 68 19.24 5.19 5.55
CA ALA A 68 18.45 6.37 5.88
C ALA A 68 19.21 7.28 6.88
N ALA A 69 19.81 6.69 7.92
CA ALA A 69 20.61 7.39 8.91
C ALA A 69 21.87 8.01 8.32
N TYR A 70 22.54 7.34 7.38
CA TYR A 70 23.66 7.92 6.62
C TYR A 70 23.25 9.18 5.85
N SER A 71 22.01 9.21 5.36
CA SER A 71 21.40 10.38 4.72
C SER A 71 20.86 11.42 5.72
N ARG A 72 21.16 11.27 7.02
CA ARG A 72 20.62 12.09 8.13
C ARG A 72 19.09 12.12 8.21
N ARG A 73 18.42 11.06 7.75
CA ARG A 73 16.97 10.90 7.82
C ARG A 73 16.59 9.87 8.87
N GLN A 74 15.58 10.20 9.68
CA GLN A 74 14.95 9.25 10.59
C GLN A 74 13.90 8.39 9.88
N LYS A 75 13.25 8.93 8.85
CA LYS A 75 12.21 8.24 8.06
C LYS A 75 12.85 7.43 6.93
N ILE A 76 12.53 6.14 6.90
CA ILE A 76 12.95 5.20 5.87
C ILE A 76 12.10 5.42 4.61
N LYS A 77 12.73 5.41 3.45
CA LYS A 77 12.12 5.52 2.12
C LYS A 77 12.32 4.22 1.32
N VAL A 78 11.55 4.07 0.25
CA VAL A 78 11.68 2.92 -0.68
C VAL A 78 13.08 2.83 -1.30
N ASP A 79 13.72 3.98 -1.56
CA ASP A 79 15.08 4.01 -2.10
C ASP A 79 16.13 3.43 -1.14
N ASP A 80 15.89 3.49 0.18
CA ASP A 80 16.79 2.89 1.18
C ASP A 80 16.78 1.35 1.06
N PHE A 81 15.62 0.75 0.77
CA PHE A 81 15.51 -0.69 0.49
C PHE A 81 16.14 -1.08 -0.84
N ARG A 82 15.97 -0.26 -1.89
CA ARG A 82 16.66 -0.48 -3.18
C ARG A 82 18.17 -0.47 -3.00
N PHE A 83 18.68 0.46 -2.20
CA PHE A 83 20.10 0.54 -1.91
C PHE A 83 20.58 -0.63 -1.04
N ALA A 84 19.78 -1.08 -0.07
CA ALA A 84 20.09 -2.26 0.72
C ALA A 84 20.21 -3.53 -0.14
N LEU A 85 19.36 -3.66 -1.16
CA LEU A 85 19.34 -4.80 -2.08
C LEU A 85 20.35 -4.68 -3.25
N ARG A 86 21.19 -3.64 -3.30
CA ARG A 86 22.11 -3.39 -4.44
C ARG A 86 23.08 -4.52 -4.78
N ARG A 87 23.32 -5.43 -3.83
CA ARG A 87 24.22 -6.59 -4.00
C ARG A 87 23.50 -7.85 -4.49
N ASP A 88 22.17 -7.85 -4.48
CA ASP A 88 21.34 -8.97 -4.93
C ASP A 88 20.53 -8.52 -6.16
N PRO A 89 21.04 -8.74 -7.38
CA PRO A 89 20.41 -8.25 -8.60
C PRO A 89 19.03 -8.88 -8.84
N ASN A 90 18.81 -10.11 -8.38
CA ASN A 90 17.54 -10.81 -8.55
C ASN A 90 16.45 -10.19 -7.68
N LYS A 91 16.74 -9.97 -6.39
CA LYS A 91 15.79 -9.31 -5.47
C LYS A 91 15.57 -7.85 -5.87
N LEU A 92 16.63 -7.14 -6.27
CA LEU A 92 16.51 -5.76 -6.72
C LEU A 92 15.64 -5.65 -7.99
N GLY A 93 15.87 -6.51 -8.98
CA GLY A 93 15.07 -6.57 -10.20
C GLY A 93 13.60 -6.83 -9.91
N ARG A 94 13.30 -7.77 -8.99
CA ARG A 94 11.92 -8.03 -8.56
C ARG A 94 11.28 -6.81 -7.90
N VAL A 95 11.99 -6.09 -7.05
CA VAL A 95 11.49 -4.86 -6.41
C VAL A 95 11.22 -3.76 -7.45
N GLN A 96 12.11 -3.59 -8.42
CA GLN A 96 11.92 -2.61 -9.49
C GLN A 96 10.70 -2.91 -10.34
N GLU A 97 10.49 -4.18 -10.69
CA GLU A 97 9.33 -4.63 -11.44
C GLU A 97 8.02 -4.37 -10.69
N LEU A 98 7.96 -4.72 -9.41
CA LEU A 98 6.77 -4.48 -8.58
C LEU A 98 6.43 -2.98 -8.47
N LEU A 99 7.43 -2.12 -8.31
CA LEU A 99 7.25 -0.66 -8.26
C LEU A 99 6.89 -0.05 -9.62
N ARG A 100 7.22 -0.73 -10.73
CA ARG A 100 6.77 -0.35 -12.06
C ARG A 100 5.30 -0.71 -12.23
N MET A 101 4.91 -1.94 -11.93
CA MET A 101 3.51 -2.39 -11.99
C MET A 101 2.59 -1.54 -11.10
N GLU A 102 3.04 -1.15 -9.91
CA GLU A 102 2.27 -0.26 -9.03
C GLU A 102 2.01 1.12 -9.67
N ARG A 103 3.00 1.69 -10.36
CA ARG A 103 2.83 2.95 -11.09
C ARG A 103 1.85 2.82 -12.24
N GLU A 104 1.99 1.77 -13.04
CA GLU A 104 1.08 1.48 -14.16
C GLU A 104 -0.38 1.32 -13.66
N LEU A 105 -0.59 0.62 -12.54
CA LEU A 105 -1.91 0.49 -11.92
C LEU A 105 -2.47 1.82 -11.41
N LYS A 106 -1.63 2.68 -10.83
CA LYS A 106 -2.06 4.02 -10.36
C LYS A 106 -2.43 4.92 -11.54
N GLU A 107 -1.67 4.88 -12.62
CA GLU A 107 -1.95 5.62 -13.85
C GLU A 107 -3.26 5.13 -14.50
N ALA A 108 -3.46 3.82 -14.59
CA ALA A 108 -4.70 3.24 -15.11
C ALA A 108 -5.93 3.64 -14.29
N ARG A 109 -5.83 3.65 -12.95
CA ARG A 109 -6.90 4.11 -12.06
C ARG A 109 -7.21 5.59 -12.27
N LYS A 110 -6.17 6.43 -12.41
CA LYS A 110 -6.33 7.86 -12.66
C LYS A 110 -6.97 8.15 -14.02
N ALA A 111 -6.58 7.40 -15.06
CA ALA A 111 -7.18 7.53 -16.39
C ALA A 111 -8.68 7.18 -16.37
N PHE A 112 -9.10 6.19 -15.58
CA PHE A 112 -10.51 5.85 -15.43
C PHE A 112 -11.31 6.94 -14.70
N ASP A 113 -10.76 7.47 -13.60
CA ASP A 113 -11.40 8.54 -12.80
C ASP A 113 -11.64 9.82 -13.62
N GLN A 114 -10.64 10.22 -14.42
CA GLN A 114 -10.74 11.38 -15.32
C GLN A 114 -11.76 11.20 -16.45
N ASN A 115 -12.04 9.96 -16.87
CA ASN A 115 -13.01 9.67 -17.91
C ASN A 115 -14.45 9.68 -17.36
N ASP A 116 -14.67 9.30 -16.10
CA ASP A 116 -16.01 9.32 -15.48
C ASP A 116 -16.49 10.77 -15.23
N ASP A 117 -15.59 11.67 -14.85
CA ASP A 117 -15.87 13.11 -14.73
C ASP A 117 -16.24 13.76 -16.08
N GLN A 118 -15.68 13.28 -17.20
CA GLN A 118 -16.06 13.76 -18.53
C GLN A 118 -17.45 13.27 -18.96
N VAL A 119 -17.86 12.07 -18.56
CA VAL A 119 -19.20 11.53 -18.86
C VAL A 119 -20.30 12.27 -18.08
N GLY A 120 -20.01 12.73 -16.85
CA GLY A 120 -20.90 13.61 -16.09
C GLY A 120 -21.14 14.94 -16.81
N ASN A 121 -20.08 15.58 -17.31
CA ASN A 121 -20.17 16.85 -18.02
C ASN A 121 -20.86 16.74 -19.40
N LEU A 122 -20.71 15.62 -20.10
CA LEU A 122 -21.43 15.36 -21.36
C LEU A 122 -22.94 15.19 -21.12
N LYS A 123 -23.36 14.54 -20.02
CA LYS A 123 -24.78 14.44 -19.66
C LYS A 123 -25.38 15.80 -19.31
N ASP A 124 -24.64 16.66 -18.62
CA ASP A 124 -25.09 18.03 -18.34
C ASP A 124 -25.14 18.89 -19.61
N ALA A 125 -24.22 18.69 -20.56
CA ALA A 125 -24.28 19.35 -21.88
C ALA A 125 -25.47 18.86 -22.73
N SER A 126 -25.72 17.55 -22.80
CA SER A 126 -26.86 16.97 -23.51
C SER A 126 -28.22 17.30 -22.86
N LYS A 127 -28.25 17.50 -21.53
CA LYS A 127 -29.47 17.95 -20.84
C LYS A 127 -29.73 19.45 -21.08
N LYS A 128 -28.68 20.27 -21.20
CA LYS A 128 -28.79 21.69 -21.55
C LYS A 128 -29.25 21.92 -23.00
N GLU A 129 -28.85 21.05 -23.93
CA GLU A 129 -29.35 21.07 -25.32
C GLU A 129 -30.81 20.62 -25.43
N LEU A 130 -31.26 19.71 -24.55
CA LEU A 130 -32.65 19.24 -24.54
C LEU A 130 -33.63 20.21 -23.84
N GLU A 131 -33.14 21.03 -22.89
CA GLU A 131 -33.94 22.06 -22.21
C GLU A 131 -34.11 23.36 -23.04
N ASP A 132 -33.25 23.64 -24.04
CA ASP A 132 -33.38 24.84 -24.91
C ASP A 132 -34.42 24.66 -26.04
N LEU A 133 -34.93 23.44 -26.25
CA LEU A 133 -35.98 23.14 -27.25
C LEU A 133 -37.37 22.95 -26.62
N GLY A 134 -37.50 23.09 -25.30
CA GLY A 134 -38.74 22.81 -24.58
C GLY A 134 -39.06 23.86 -23.54
N GLU A 135 -40.17 24.56 -23.78
CA GLU A 135 -41.03 25.16 -22.74
C GLU A 135 -40.82 26.65 -22.43
N GLY A 136 -41.44 27.48 -23.28
CA GLY A 136 -42.22 28.59 -22.74
C GLY A 136 -43.56 28.04 -22.23
N THR A 137 -43.78 28.03 -20.91
CA THR A 137 -44.99 28.52 -20.23
C THR A 137 -44.89 28.38 -18.70
N ASP A 138 -45.44 29.40 -18.03
CA ASP A 138 -45.56 29.70 -16.59
C ASP A 138 -45.90 28.57 -15.59
N GLY A 139 -45.39 28.71 -14.34
CA GLY A 139 -46.19 28.32 -13.15
C GLY A 139 -45.51 27.74 -11.88
N LYS A 140 -45.13 28.62 -10.94
CA LYS A 140 -45.17 28.52 -9.43
C LYS A 140 -45.01 27.18 -8.65
N LYS A 141 -43.95 27.18 -7.80
CA LYS A 141 -43.84 26.84 -6.33
C LYS A 141 -44.30 25.47 -5.76
N SER A 142 -43.35 24.72 -5.15
CA SER A 142 -43.30 24.32 -3.71
C SER A 142 -42.06 23.41 -3.43
N LYS A 143 -41.07 23.85 -2.63
CA LYS A 143 -40.82 23.63 -1.19
C LYS A 143 -40.48 22.19 -0.73
N GLY A 144 -39.19 21.84 -0.78
CA GLY A 144 -38.40 21.42 0.40
C GLY A 144 -38.21 19.93 0.71
N LYS A 145 -36.94 19.48 0.75
CA LYS A 145 -36.25 19.01 1.99
C LYS A 145 -34.83 18.55 1.63
N GLY A 146 -33.85 19.19 2.26
CA GLY A 146 -32.45 18.82 2.12
C GLY A 146 -32.09 17.52 2.84
N LYS A 147 -31.07 16.85 2.32
CA LYS A 147 -30.15 16.04 3.11
C LYS A 147 -28.79 16.06 2.39
N ARG A 148 -27.89 16.96 2.84
CA ARG A 148 -26.48 16.97 2.44
C ARG A 148 -25.67 16.10 3.41
N ASN A 149 -24.76 15.34 2.80
CA ASN A 149 -23.46 14.88 3.26
C ASN A 149 -23.35 13.84 4.38
N ALA A 150 -22.74 12.70 4.00
CA ALA A 150 -21.61 12.11 4.73
C ALA A 150 -20.82 11.22 3.75
N ARG A 151 -19.82 11.78 3.06
CA ARG A 151 -18.74 10.98 2.46
C ARG A 151 -17.44 11.40 3.11
N ARG A 152 -16.76 10.36 3.59
CA ARG A 152 -15.60 10.33 4.46
C ARG A 152 -14.45 11.14 3.87
N ASP A 153 -14.04 12.14 4.62
CA ASP A 153 -12.72 12.72 4.52
C ASP A 153 -11.77 11.85 5.35
N SER A 154 -10.99 11.03 4.65
CA SER A 154 -9.82 10.35 5.20
C SER A 154 -9.00 9.84 4.03
N ASP A 155 -8.07 10.64 3.53
CA ASP A 155 -6.64 10.30 3.43
C ASP A 155 -5.92 11.37 2.58
N ALA A 156 -5.69 12.54 3.17
CA ALA A 156 -4.77 13.53 2.65
C ALA A 156 -3.43 13.38 3.40
N THR A 157 -2.50 12.62 2.82
CA THR A 157 -1.11 12.64 3.28
C THR A 157 -0.49 13.97 2.87
N GLU A 158 -0.45 14.93 3.81
CA GLU A 158 0.27 16.20 3.64
C GLU A 158 1.78 15.94 3.60
N ASP A 159 2.36 16.13 2.41
CA ASP A 159 3.78 16.34 2.20
C ASP A 159 3.96 17.86 1.99
N THR A 160 4.36 18.61 3.03
CA THR A 160 5.02 19.94 2.93
C THR A 160 5.34 20.49 4.33
N THR A 161 6.44 20.06 4.96
CA THR A 161 7.02 20.85 6.06
C THR A 161 8.07 21.81 5.52
N VAL A 162 7.62 23.03 5.18
CA VAL A 162 8.49 24.19 4.96
C VAL A 162 8.46 25.09 6.20
N SER A 163 9.61 25.14 6.88
CA SER A 163 10.22 26.28 7.56
C SER A 163 9.35 27.50 7.92
N LYS A 164 9.18 27.81 9.22
CA LYS A 164 9.29 29.19 9.70
C LYS A 164 9.64 29.34 11.18
N LYS A 165 10.30 30.45 11.44
CA LYS A 165 11.18 30.84 12.54
C LYS A 165 10.42 31.69 13.58
N ARG A 166 10.73 31.46 14.86
CA ARG A 166 10.67 32.35 16.06
C ARG A 166 9.34 33.04 16.45
N LYS A 167 9.01 32.94 17.75
CA LYS A 167 8.86 34.12 18.62
C LYS A 167 9.16 33.78 20.09
N THR A 168 9.99 34.61 20.71
CA THR A 168 10.34 34.69 22.13
C THR A 168 9.16 35.19 22.96
N GLY A 169 9.04 34.67 24.18
CA GLY A 169 8.38 35.28 25.33
C GLY A 169 9.29 35.09 26.53
#